data_AF-A0A525CYQ4-F1
#
_entry.id   AF-A0A525CYQ4-F1
#
_cell.length_a   1.000
_cell.length_b   1.000
_cell.length_c   1.000
_cell.angle_alpha   90.00
_cell.angle_beta   90.00
_cell.angle_gamma   90.00
#
_symmetry.space_group_name_H-M   'P 1'
#
loop_
_entity.id
_entity.type
_entity.pdbx_description
1 polymer ?
#
loop_
_entity_poly.entity_id
_entity_poly.type
_entity_poly.pdbx_seq_one_letter_code
_entity_poly.pdbx_strand_id
1 'polypeptide(L)' 'MKKILLMLVVAGAAGFGVLNYHFILFDGSFKILKKAELNYQNTFVDARGAKKLELLMKPDLMAAGIQDVIKKTESAIQQ' A
#
# COMPACT_ATOMS: atom_id res chain seq x y z
N MET A 1 -34.76 0.26 2.63
CA MET A 1 -33.95 -0.04 3.84
C MET A 1 -32.96 -1.19 3.63
N LYS A 2 -33.38 -2.39 3.17
CA LYS A 2 -32.45 -3.52 2.92
C LYS A 2 -31.28 -3.21 1.98
N LYS A 3 -31.52 -2.43 0.90
CA LYS A 3 -30.48 -1.99 -0.04
C LYS A 3 -29.43 -1.07 0.60
N ILE A 4 -29.85 -0.19 1.51
CA ILE A 4 -28.96 0.74 2.23
C ILE A 4 -28.08 -0.04 3.19
N LEU A 5 -28.67 -1.01 3.92
CA LEU A 5 -27.91 -1.90 4.80
C LEU A 5 -26.87 -2.70 4.01
N LEU A 6 -27.24 -3.23 2.85
CA LEU A 6 -26.32 -3.95 1.96
C LEU A 6 -25.17 -3.05 1.49
N MET A 7 -25.47 -1.81 1.08
CA MET A 7 -24.43 -0.85 0.69
C MET A 7 -23.46 -0.54 1.83
N LEU A 8 -23.96 -0.38 3.06
CA LEU A 8 -23.12 -0.15 4.24
C LEU A 8 -22.20 -1.34 4.53
N VAL A 9 -22.69 -2.57 4.40
CA VAL A 9 -21.87 -3.78 4.58
C VAL A 9 -20.77 -3.86 3.52
N VAL A 10 -21.11 -3.59 2.25
CA VAL A 10 -20.12 -3.58 1.16
C VAL A 10 -19.08 -2.48 1.35
N ALA A 11 -19.51 -1.27 1.72
CA ALA A 11 -18.62 -0.14 2.00
C ALA A 11 -17.70 -0.42 3.20
N GLY A 12 -18.23 -1.02 4.27
CA GLY A 12 -17.45 -1.42 5.44
C GLY A 12 -16.40 -2.49 5.11
N ALA A 13 -16.78 -3.51 4.34
CA ALA A 13 -15.84 -4.55 3.89
C ALA A 13 -14.76 -3.98 2.96
N ALA A 14 -15.12 -3.09 2.03
CA ALA A 14 -14.16 -2.43 1.15
C ALA A 14 -13.19 -1.54 1.94
N GLY A 15 -13.71 -0.74 2.89
CA GLY A 15 -12.90 0.07 3.79
C GLY A 15 -11.94 -0.78 4.62
N PHE A 16 -12.42 -1.85 5.23
CA PHE A 16 -11.58 -2.79 5.99
C PHE A 16 -10.50 -3.43 5.11
N GLY A 17 -10.85 -3.81 3.87
CA GLY A 17 -9.90 -4.34 2.90
C GLY A 17 -8.78 -3.34 2.60
N VAL A 18 -9.12 -2.09 2.31
CA VAL A 18 -8.14 -1.01 2.04
C VAL A 18 -7.18 -0.83 3.23
N LEU A 19 -7.65 -0.96 4.47
CA LEU A 19 -6.81 -0.82 5.67
C LEU A 19 -5.84 -1.98 5.91
N ASN A 20 -5.93 -3.07 5.13
CA ASN A 20 -5.00 -4.19 5.23
C ASN A 20 -3.83 -4.10 4.23
N TYR A 21 -3.81 -3.08 3.38
CA TYR A 21 -2.78 -2.92 2.36
C TYR A 21 -2.17 -1.51 2.33
N HIS A 22 -0.93 -1.44 1.86
CA HIS A 22 -0.27 -0.23 1.39
C HIS A 22 -0.37 -0.20 -0.13
N PHE A 23 -0.89 0.90 -0.66
CA PHE A 23 -1.01 1.19 -2.08
C PHE A 23 0.08 2.18 -2.45
N ILE A 24 1.08 1.72 -3.19
CA ILE A 24 2.36 2.40 -3.37
C ILE A 24 2.55 2.74 -4.84
N LEU A 25 2.65 4.04 -5.12
CA LEU A 25 2.86 4.56 -6.46
C LEU A 25 4.35 4.81 -6.71
N PHE A 26 4.95 4.05 -7.62
CA PHE A 26 6.30 4.25 -8.12
C PHE A 26 6.28 4.98 -9.48
N ASP A 27 7.45 5.38 -9.99
CA ASP A 27 7.57 6.22 -11.21
C ASP A 27 6.89 5.62 -12.45
N GLY A 28 6.91 4.30 -12.58
CA GLY A 28 6.28 3.59 -13.70
C GLY A 28 5.41 2.41 -13.28
N SER A 29 5.11 2.25 -11.99
CA SER A 29 4.32 1.11 -11.54
C SER A 29 3.53 1.40 -10.27
N PHE A 30 2.47 0.63 -10.08
CA PHE A 30 1.68 0.62 -8.86
C PHE A 30 1.85 -0.73 -8.17
N LYS A 31 2.15 -0.72 -6.87
CA LYS A 31 2.36 -1.93 -6.06
C LYS A 31 1.41 -1.92 -4.88
N ILE A 32 0.90 -3.10 -4.56
CA ILE A 32 0.07 -3.33 -3.38
C ILE A 32 0.87 -4.23 -2.45
N LEU A 33 1.05 -3.80 -1.21
CA LEU A 33 1.81 -4.51 -0.18
C LEU A 33 0.92 -4.76 1.02
N LYS A 34 0.82 -6.01 1.51
CA LYS A 34 0.03 -6.30 2.71
C LYS A 34 0.69 -5.67 3.92
N LYS A 35 -0.09 -5.00 4.78
CA LYS A 35 0.43 -4.40 6.01
C LYS A 35 0.79 -5.49 7.02
N ALA A 36 1.81 -5.22 7.83
CA ALA A 36 2.16 -6.08 8.97
C ALA A 36 1.08 -6.05 10.05
N GLU A 37 0.45 -4.89 10.27
CA GLU A 37 -0.61 -4.68 11.24
C GLU A 37 -1.76 -3.87 10.63
N LEU A 38 -2.98 -4.06 11.16
CA LEU A 38 -4.16 -3.33 10.72
C LEU A 38 -4.10 -1.88 11.27
N ASN A 39 -3.76 -0.92 10.41
CA ASN A 39 -3.69 0.48 10.80
C ASN A 39 -3.99 1.42 9.61
N TYR A 40 -4.20 2.70 9.92
CA TYR A 40 -4.49 3.74 8.92
C TYR A 40 -3.22 4.38 8.33
N GLN A 41 -2.03 4.03 8.84
CA GLN A 41 -0.79 4.69 8.46
C GLN A 41 -0.31 4.23 7.10
N ASN A 42 0.16 5.16 6.27
CA ASN A 42 0.78 4.84 4.98
C ASN A 42 -0.06 3.90 4.09
N THR A 43 -1.39 4.03 4.12
CA THR A 43 -2.28 3.24 3.27
C THR A 43 -2.14 3.64 1.79
N PHE A 44 -1.96 4.92 1.50
CA PHE A 44 -1.65 5.42 0.16
C PHE A 44 -0.33 6.17 0.22
N VAL A 45 0.63 5.77 -0.61
CA VAL A 45 2.01 6.25 -0.51
C VAL A 45 2.56 6.56 -1.89
N ASP A 46 3.17 7.74 -2.02
CA ASP A 46 3.91 8.15 -3.22
C ASP A 46 5.39 7.86 -3.04
N ALA A 47 5.89 6.94 -3.86
CA ALA A 47 7.27 6.45 -3.91
C ALA A 47 8.01 6.95 -5.17
N ARG A 48 7.53 7.99 -5.83
CA ARG A 48 8.17 8.50 -7.05
C ARG A 48 9.45 9.28 -6.76
N GLY A 49 10.40 9.21 -7.68
CA GLY A 49 11.70 9.89 -7.59
C GLY A 49 12.49 9.48 -6.34
N ALA A 50 13.00 10.47 -5.61
CA ALA A 50 13.84 10.27 -4.42
C ALA A 50 13.08 9.78 -3.18
N LYS A 51 11.75 9.84 -3.18
CA LYS A 51 10.91 9.49 -2.01
C LYS A 51 10.94 8.00 -1.66
N LYS A 52 11.47 7.14 -2.53
CA LYS A 52 11.66 5.70 -2.28
C LYS A 52 12.50 5.44 -1.03
N LEU A 53 13.53 6.26 -0.81
CA LEU A 53 14.42 6.14 0.34
C LEU A 53 13.72 6.51 1.64
N GLU A 54 12.81 7.50 1.60
CA GLU A 54 11.99 7.89 2.76
C GLU A 54 11.09 6.74 3.23
N LEU A 55 10.68 5.84 2.34
CA LEU A 55 9.86 4.67 2.68
C LEU A 55 10.61 3.64 3.52
N LEU A 56 11.93 3.52 3.32
CA LEU A 56 12.78 2.65 4.11
C LEU A 56 12.99 3.17 5.54
N MET A 57 12.68 4.45 5.78
CA MET A 57 12.72 5.04 7.12
C MET A 57 11.41 4.89 7.87
N LYS A 58 10.35 4.39 7.22
CA LYS A 58 9.03 4.18 7.84
C LYS A 58 8.95 2.76 8.42
N PRO A 59 8.83 2.62 9.76
CA PRO A 59 8.91 1.31 10.41
C PRO A 59 7.78 0.36 10.00
N ASP A 60 6.58 0.87 9.74
CA ASP A 60 5.43 0.09 9.30
C ASP A 60 5.61 -0.48 7.88
N LEU A 61 6.16 0.32 6.96
CA LEU A 61 6.48 -0.13 5.61
C LEU A 61 7.65 -1.12 5.60
N MET A 62 8.66 -0.89 6.44
CA MET A 62 9.78 -1.82 6.63
C MET A 62 9.31 -3.15 7.18
N ALA A 63 8.45 -3.16 8.20
CA ALA A 63 7.85 -4.37 8.74
C ALA A 63 6.98 -5.09 7.69
N ALA A 64 6.34 -4.36 6.78
CA ALA A 64 5.59 -4.92 5.66
C ALA A 64 6.48 -5.46 4.52
N GLY A 65 7.80 -5.26 4.56
CA GLY A 65 8.72 -5.77 3.53
C GLY A 65 8.90 -4.86 2.31
N ILE A 66 8.76 -3.53 2.47
CA ILE A 66 8.88 -2.56 1.36
C ILE A 66 10.23 -2.63 0.62
N GLN A 67 11.30 -3.05 1.30
CA GLN A 67 12.64 -3.19 0.72
C GLN A 67 12.68 -4.15 -0.49
N ASP A 68 11.92 -5.25 -0.43
CA ASP A 68 11.91 -6.25 -1.49
C ASP A 68 11.11 -5.77 -2.69
N VAL A 69 10.06 -4.98 -2.43
CA VAL A 69 9.25 -4.34 -3.46
C VAL A 69 10.08 -3.29 -4.22
N ILE A 70 10.86 -2.48 -3.51
CA ILE A 70 11.75 -1.48 -4.12
C ILE A 70 12.79 -2.18 -5.00
N LYS A 71 13.53 -3.16 -4.45
CA LYS A 71 14.55 -3.92 -5.22
C LYS A 71 13.95 -4.53 -6.49
N LYS A 72 12.80 -5.21 -6.39
CA LYS A 72 12.14 -5.83 -7.54
C LYS A 72 11.67 -4.80 -8.58
N THR A 73 11.23 -3.62 -8.13
CA THR A 73 10.78 -2.55 -9.03
C THR A 73 11.96 -1.91 -9.77
N GLU A 74 13.11 -1.75 -9.13
CA GLU A 74 14.32 -1.24 -9.78
C GLU A 74 14.89 -2.24 -10.80
N SER A 75 14.95 -3.53 -10.48
CA SER A 75 15.38 -4.56 -11.43
C SER A 75 14.51 -4.64 -12.68
N ALA A 76 13.22 -4.32 -12.57
CA ALA A 76 12.29 -4.32 -13.70
C ALA A 76 12.44 -3.10 -14.63
N ILE A 77 13.14 -2.04 -14.20
CA ILE A 77 13.40 -0.83 -15.01
C ILE A 77 14.74 -0.95 -15.77
N GLN A 78 15.65 -1.81 -15.30
CA GLN A 78 16.96 -2.06 -15.94
C GLN A 78 16.91 -3.08 -17.09
N GLN A 79 15.73 -3.64 -17.39
CA GLN A 79 15.47 -4.51 -18.55
C GLN A 79 14.72 -3.74 -19.63
#